data_AF-A0A7I8CWU0-F1
#
_entry.id   AF-A0A7I8CWU0-F1
#
_cell.length_a   1.000
_cell.length_b   1.000
_cell.length_c   1.000
_cell.angle_alpha   90.00
_cell.angle_beta   90.00
_cell.angle_gamma   90.00
#
_symmetry.space_group_name_H-M   'P 1'
#
loop_
_entity.id
_entity.type
_entity.pdbx_description
1 polymer ?
#
loop_
_entity_poly.entity_id
_entity_poly.type
_entity_poly.pdbx_seq_one_letter_code
_entity_poly.pdbx_strand_id
1 'polypeptide(L)'
;MPEEFLDYLKHECVWANSLVDRIVSEPIDPVGAVTEPYALWAIERRTGLELPCVHKDIVLTDDLRSYEWLKLFFLNLGHTWLADQWLSEHRNPGETVLEAMTDVWFRDGIEAVWQEEVLEVFAAMGLRVRAETYVASVRERFLNPYLHHRIADIAHHHVEKVQRRIVPLIRLADSLELRGFQPRLRNTLARHGLA
;
A
#
# COMPACT_ATOMS: atom_id res chain seq x y z
N MET A 1 2.11 -20.42 -29.79
CA MET A 1 2.71 -19.24 -30.43
C MET A 1 3.86 -19.72 -31.31
N PRO A 2 4.16 -19.03 -32.43
CA PRO A 2 5.32 -19.34 -33.26
C PRO A 2 6.63 -19.24 -32.46
N GLU A 3 7.62 -20.07 -32.79
CA GLU A 3 8.89 -20.15 -32.07
C GLU A 3 9.70 -18.86 -32.16
N GLU A 4 9.80 -18.28 -33.37
CA GLU A 4 10.47 -17.00 -33.62
C GLU A 4 9.90 -15.86 -32.76
N PHE A 5 8.58 -15.85 -32.56
CA PHE A 5 7.94 -14.85 -31.70
C PHE A 5 8.28 -15.04 -30.23
N LEU A 6 8.37 -16.29 -29.76
CA LEU A 6 8.81 -16.58 -28.39
C LEU A 6 10.27 -16.19 -28.17
N ASP A 7 11.10 -16.35 -29.20
CA ASP A 7 12.52 -15.95 -29.17
C ASP A 7 12.65 -14.42 -29.03
N TYR A 8 11.93 -13.67 -29.87
CA TYR A 8 11.82 -12.22 -29.78
C TYR A 8 11.39 -11.74 -28.39
N LEU A 9 10.31 -12.31 -27.84
CA LEU A 9 9.81 -11.92 -26.51
C LEU A 9 10.82 -12.19 -25.37
N LYS A 10 11.65 -13.22 -25.50
CA LYS A 10 12.62 -13.61 -24.46
C LYS A 10 13.93 -12.86 -24.54
N HIS A 11 14.38 -12.54 -25.75
CA HIS A 11 15.74 -12.09 -26.00
C HIS A 11 15.84 -10.65 -26.50
N GLU A 12 14.80 -10.12 -27.14
CA GLU A 12 14.81 -8.75 -27.66
C GLU A 12 13.99 -7.77 -26.83
N CYS A 13 12.90 -8.23 -26.18
CA CYS A 13 12.11 -7.39 -25.30
C CYS A 13 12.75 -7.22 -23.92
N VAL A 14 12.83 -5.97 -23.43
CA VAL A 14 13.21 -5.67 -22.05
C VAL A 14 11.96 -5.60 -21.17
N TRP A 15 11.81 -6.58 -20.28
CA TRP A 15 10.74 -6.59 -19.28
C TRP A 15 11.28 -6.07 -17.95
N ALA A 16 10.73 -4.95 -17.48
CA ALA A 16 11.07 -4.35 -16.19
C ALA A 16 9.84 -4.32 -15.28
N ASN A 17 10.03 -4.73 -14.01
CA ASN A 17 9.01 -4.55 -12.99
C ASN A 17 8.95 -3.08 -12.58
N SER A 18 7.78 -2.63 -12.16
CA SER A 18 7.64 -1.30 -11.58
C SER A 18 6.53 -1.25 -10.54
N LEU A 19 6.68 -0.30 -9.62
CA LEU A 19 5.69 0.07 -8.63
C LEU A 19 5.18 1.46 -8.96
N VAL A 20 3.87 1.59 -9.11
CA VAL A 20 3.19 2.89 -9.23
C VAL A 20 2.42 3.18 -7.95
N ASP A 21 2.49 4.41 -7.44
CA ASP A 21 1.75 4.84 -6.25
C ASP A 21 1.23 6.28 -6.41
N ARG A 22 -0.11 6.40 -6.43
CA ARG A 22 -0.89 7.63 -6.40
C ARG A 22 -2.32 7.26 -6.02
N ILE A 23 -2.89 7.91 -5.02
CA ILE A 23 -4.31 7.76 -4.69
C ILE A 23 -5.13 8.47 -5.77
N VAL A 24 -6.08 7.73 -6.32
CA VAL A 24 -7.05 8.18 -7.32
C VAL A 24 -8.42 7.85 -6.77
N SER A 25 -9.28 8.86 -6.64
CA SER A 25 -10.52 8.71 -5.87
C SER A 25 -11.78 8.71 -6.72
N GLU A 26 -11.88 9.62 -7.69
CA GLU A 26 -13.11 9.81 -8.47
C GLU A 26 -12.79 10.03 -9.95
N PRO A 27 -13.61 9.49 -10.88
CA PRO A 27 -13.49 9.81 -12.30
C PRO A 27 -13.97 11.24 -12.58
N ILE A 28 -13.38 11.87 -13.60
CA ILE A 28 -13.85 13.14 -14.16
C ILE A 28 -14.42 12.87 -15.55
N ASP A 29 -15.66 13.27 -15.79
CA ASP A 29 -16.32 13.14 -17.09
C ASP A 29 -15.80 14.20 -18.09
N PRO A 30 -15.58 13.87 -19.37
CA PRO A 30 -15.74 12.55 -20.00
C PRO A 30 -14.50 11.65 -19.84
N VAL A 31 -13.33 12.23 -19.56
CA VAL A 31 -12.07 11.49 -19.34
C VAL A 31 -11.21 12.25 -18.33
N GLY A 32 -10.90 11.61 -17.21
CA GLY A 32 -9.99 12.12 -16.20
C GLY A 32 -10.21 11.45 -14.86
N ALA A 33 -9.42 11.84 -13.86
CA ALA A 33 -9.62 11.40 -12.48
C ALA A 33 -9.08 12.44 -11.49
N VAL A 34 -9.72 12.53 -10.33
CA VAL A 34 -9.22 13.28 -9.18
C VAL A 34 -8.10 12.47 -8.52
N THR A 35 -6.93 13.08 -8.38
CA THR A 35 -5.76 12.44 -7.79
C THR A 35 -5.05 13.34 -6.80
N GLU A 36 -4.30 12.74 -5.89
CA GLU A 36 -3.44 13.51 -4.99
C GLU A 36 -2.21 14.06 -5.72
N PRO A 37 -1.53 15.09 -5.15
CA PRO A 37 -0.27 15.59 -5.69
C PRO A 37 0.90 14.60 -5.56
N TYR A 38 0.89 13.74 -4.53
CA TYR A 38 1.92 12.72 -4.34
C TYR A 38 1.94 11.75 -5.53
N ALA A 39 3.14 11.40 -5.98
CA ALA A 39 3.32 10.43 -7.03
C ALA A 39 4.65 9.71 -6.87
N LEU A 40 4.64 8.42 -7.20
CA LEU A 40 5.84 7.62 -7.32
C LEU A 40 5.68 6.61 -8.46
N TRP A 41 6.68 6.55 -9.33
CA TRP A 41 6.88 5.46 -10.26
C TRP A 41 8.29 4.91 -10.09
N ALA A 42 8.44 3.87 -9.27
CA ALA A 42 9.71 3.18 -9.08
C ALA A 42 9.84 2.06 -10.11
N ILE A 43 10.94 2.02 -10.85
CA ILE A 43 11.19 1.05 -11.92
C ILE A 43 12.47 0.28 -11.59
N GLU A 44 12.41 -1.04 -11.66
CA GLU A 44 13.57 -1.90 -11.49
C GLU A 44 14.57 -1.67 -12.63
N ARG A 45 15.84 -1.43 -12.27
CA ARG A 45 16.91 -1.26 -13.26
C ARG A 45 17.12 -2.57 -14.02
N ARG A 46 17.11 -2.48 -15.35
CA ARG A 46 17.42 -3.59 -16.26
C ARG A 46 18.37 -3.11 -17.35
N THR A 47 19.30 -3.98 -17.75
CA THR A 47 20.17 -3.71 -18.89
C THR A 47 19.33 -3.50 -20.15
N GLY A 48 19.62 -2.44 -20.91
CA GLY A 48 18.86 -2.09 -22.12
C GLY A 48 17.53 -1.37 -21.87
N LEU A 49 17.16 -1.11 -20.60
CA LEU A 49 15.97 -0.33 -20.29
C LEU A 49 16.19 1.15 -20.59
N GLU A 50 15.36 1.71 -21.46
CA GLU A 50 15.25 3.14 -21.68
C GLU A 50 14.00 3.68 -20.98
N LEU A 51 14.17 4.70 -20.13
CA LEU A 51 13.05 5.37 -19.49
C LEU A 51 12.33 6.28 -20.49
N PRO A 52 10.99 6.37 -20.42
CA PRO A 52 10.22 7.18 -21.37
C PRO A 52 10.49 8.68 -21.23
N CYS A 53 10.87 9.13 -20.03
CA CYS A 53 11.23 10.51 -19.76
C CYS A 53 12.02 10.62 -18.44
N VAL A 54 12.58 11.81 -18.19
CA VAL A 54 13.14 12.19 -16.89
C VAL A 54 12.10 12.98 -16.12
N HIS A 55 11.70 12.49 -14.96
CA HIS A 55 10.75 13.16 -14.08
C HIS A 55 11.12 12.93 -12.62
N LYS A 56 10.89 13.91 -11.75
CA LYS A 56 11.25 13.85 -10.33
C LYS A 56 10.58 12.70 -9.55
N ASP A 57 9.40 12.27 -10.02
CA ASP A 57 8.62 11.20 -9.40
C ASP A 57 8.91 9.83 -10.03
N ILE A 58 9.75 9.75 -11.06
CA ILE A 58 10.22 8.50 -11.66
C ILE A 58 11.57 8.14 -11.02
N VAL A 59 11.63 6.97 -10.40
CA VAL A 59 12.80 6.50 -9.68
C VAL A 59 13.29 5.19 -10.31
N LEU A 60 14.48 5.22 -10.92
CA LEU A 60 15.15 4.00 -11.35
C LEU A 60 15.95 3.42 -10.18
N THR A 61 15.62 2.20 -9.78
CA THR A 61 16.16 1.60 -8.54
C THR A 61 16.63 0.16 -8.75
N ASP A 62 17.63 -0.23 -7.97
CA ASP A 62 18.12 -1.61 -7.87
C ASP A 62 17.44 -2.38 -6.72
N ASP A 63 16.59 -1.71 -5.94
CA ASP A 63 15.84 -2.28 -4.81
C ASP A 63 14.36 -1.88 -4.89
N LEU A 64 13.66 -2.41 -5.90
CA LEU A 64 12.22 -2.18 -6.08
C LEU A 64 11.42 -2.73 -4.90
N ARG A 65 11.84 -3.86 -4.35
CA ARG A 65 11.15 -4.59 -3.27
C ARG A 65 10.92 -3.73 -2.03
N SER A 66 11.90 -2.91 -1.63
CA SER A 66 11.70 -2.01 -0.48
C SER A 66 10.60 -0.97 -0.72
N TYR A 67 10.43 -0.48 -1.95
CA TYR A 67 9.30 0.42 -2.26
C TYR A 67 7.97 -0.34 -2.23
N GLU A 68 7.93 -1.55 -2.77
CA GLU A 68 6.74 -2.40 -2.77
C GLU A 68 6.28 -2.70 -1.35
N TRP A 69 7.21 -3.05 -0.46
CA TRP A 69 6.93 -3.33 0.95
C TRP A 69 6.44 -2.10 1.71
N LEU A 70 7.05 -0.94 1.51
CA LEU A 70 6.57 0.31 2.12
C LEU A 70 5.12 0.59 1.72
N LYS A 71 4.82 0.56 0.41
CA LYS A 71 3.45 0.77 -0.09
C LYS A 71 2.50 -0.31 0.41
N LEU A 72 2.90 -1.56 0.37
CA LEU A 72 2.05 -2.68 0.77
C LEU A 72 1.65 -2.59 2.25
N PHE A 73 2.62 -2.32 3.13
CA PHE A 73 2.41 -2.45 4.58
C PHE A 73 2.03 -1.16 5.30
N PHE A 74 2.30 0.01 4.72
CA PHE A 74 1.80 1.28 5.28
C PHE A 74 0.53 1.75 4.57
N LEU A 75 0.58 1.92 3.25
CA LEU A 75 -0.55 2.47 2.48
C LEU A 75 -1.68 1.45 2.29
N ASN A 76 -1.38 0.32 1.64
CA ASN A 76 -2.42 -0.65 1.26
C ASN A 76 -3.01 -1.35 2.48
N LEU A 77 -2.15 -1.79 3.41
CA LEU A 77 -2.57 -2.38 4.68
C LEU A 77 -3.32 -1.36 5.54
N GLY A 78 -2.86 -0.10 5.62
CA GLY A 78 -3.56 0.95 6.36
C GLY A 78 -4.98 1.17 5.85
N HIS A 79 -5.16 1.30 4.52
CA HIS A 79 -6.48 1.34 3.89
C HIS A 79 -7.34 0.11 4.21
N THR A 80 -6.75 -1.08 4.18
CA THR A 80 -7.47 -2.31 4.49
C THR A 80 -7.87 -2.38 5.96
N TRP A 81 -7.02 -1.92 6.88
CA TRP A 81 -7.36 -1.87 8.29
C TRP A 81 -8.50 -0.87 8.56
N LEU A 82 -8.46 0.33 7.97
CA LEU A 82 -9.56 1.30 8.08
C LEU A 82 -10.87 0.72 7.53
N ALA A 83 -10.84 0.10 6.35
CA ALA A 83 -12.02 -0.54 5.77
C ALA A 83 -12.56 -1.66 6.66
N ASP A 84 -11.68 -2.42 7.31
CA ASP A 84 -12.07 -3.49 8.23
C ASP A 84 -12.83 -2.95 9.45
N GLN A 85 -12.31 -1.87 10.05
CA GLN A 85 -12.95 -1.27 11.20
C GLN A 85 -14.22 -0.51 10.84
N TRP A 86 -14.24 0.14 9.67
CA TRP A 86 -15.43 0.77 9.13
C TRP A 86 -16.57 -0.24 8.92
N LEU A 87 -16.25 -1.44 8.41
CA LEU A 87 -17.19 -2.55 8.28
C LEU A 87 -17.64 -3.08 9.64
N SER A 88 -16.72 -3.30 10.60
CA SER A 88 -17.07 -3.86 11.91
C SER A 88 -18.02 -2.95 12.70
N GLU A 89 -17.80 -1.65 12.61
CA GLU A 89 -18.58 -0.62 13.30
C GLU A 89 -19.86 -0.22 12.52
N HIS A 90 -20.15 -0.85 11.37
CA HIS A 90 -21.33 -0.58 10.55
C HIS A 90 -21.52 0.92 10.23
N ARG A 91 -20.41 1.58 9.87
CA ARG A 91 -20.39 3.05 9.70
C ARG A 91 -21.05 3.50 8.40
N ASN A 92 -21.15 4.82 8.24
CA ASN A 92 -21.83 5.46 7.12
C ASN A 92 -21.16 5.06 5.77
N PRO A 93 -21.92 4.55 4.78
CA PRO A 93 -21.43 4.29 3.41
C PRO A 93 -20.75 5.46 2.71
N GLY A 94 -21.11 6.69 3.05
CA GLY A 94 -20.51 7.91 2.51
C GLY A 94 -19.20 8.31 3.19
N GLU A 95 -18.77 7.61 4.25
CA GLU A 95 -17.59 8.00 5.02
C GLU A 95 -16.31 7.87 4.20
N THR A 96 -15.50 8.92 4.27
CA THR A 96 -14.22 9.06 3.59
C THR A 96 -13.06 8.70 4.50
N VAL A 97 -11.90 8.39 3.90
CA VAL A 97 -10.65 8.19 4.63
C VAL A 97 -10.32 9.40 5.50
N LEU A 98 -10.56 10.63 5.01
CA LEU A 98 -10.34 11.84 5.81
C LEU A 98 -11.20 11.85 7.07
N GLU A 99 -12.50 11.57 6.96
CA GLU A 99 -13.42 11.56 8.10
C GLU A 99 -13.00 10.51 9.12
N ALA A 100 -12.67 9.29 8.69
CA ALA A 100 -12.14 8.27 9.58
C ALA A 100 -10.81 8.67 10.23
N MET A 101 -9.92 9.36 9.51
CA MET A 101 -8.65 9.85 10.07
C MET A 101 -8.80 11.05 11.00
N THR A 102 -9.98 11.68 11.03
CA THR A 102 -10.34 12.78 11.94
C THR A 102 -11.09 12.27 13.17
N ASP A 103 -11.67 11.06 13.10
CA ASP A 103 -12.20 10.31 14.24
C ASP A 103 -11.04 9.79 15.10
N VAL A 104 -11.02 10.19 16.37
CA VAL A 104 -9.92 9.88 17.32
C VAL A 104 -9.72 8.36 17.47
N TRP A 105 -10.80 7.58 17.52
CA TRP A 105 -10.68 6.13 17.75
C TRP A 105 -10.08 5.42 16.53
N PHE A 106 -10.52 5.78 15.32
CA PHE A 106 -9.94 5.25 14.09
C PHE A 106 -8.49 5.70 13.95
N ARG A 107 -8.22 6.96 14.24
CA ARG A 107 -6.89 7.54 14.10
C ARG A 107 -5.89 6.87 15.06
N ASP A 108 -6.22 6.78 16.33
CA ASP A 108 -5.34 6.14 17.31
C ASP A 108 -5.12 4.66 16.98
N GLY A 109 -6.15 3.97 16.48
CA GLY A 109 -6.05 2.57 16.09
C GLY A 109 -5.10 2.33 14.92
N ILE A 110 -5.19 3.10 13.83
CA ILE A 110 -4.28 2.95 12.69
C ILE A 110 -2.87 3.41 13.01
N GLU A 111 -2.71 4.47 13.81
CA GLU A 111 -1.40 4.91 14.27
C GLU A 111 -0.74 3.83 15.12
N ALA A 112 -1.49 3.15 16.00
CA ALA A 112 -0.97 2.04 16.76
C ALA A 112 -0.57 0.85 15.84
N VAL A 113 -1.36 0.52 14.82
CA VAL A 113 -0.98 -0.49 13.82
C VAL A 113 0.35 -0.10 13.14
N TRP A 114 0.47 1.14 12.69
CA TRP A 114 1.69 1.59 12.02
C TRP A 114 2.90 1.63 12.95
N GLN A 115 2.78 2.21 14.14
CA GLN A 115 3.90 2.46 15.05
C GLN A 115 4.30 1.23 15.85
N GLU A 116 3.33 0.45 16.32
CA GLU A 116 3.60 -0.69 17.23
C GLU A 116 3.77 -2.01 16.48
N GLU A 117 3.15 -2.16 15.29
CA GLU A 117 3.10 -3.44 14.59
C GLU A 117 3.93 -3.45 13.30
N VAL A 118 3.68 -2.49 12.40
CA VAL A 118 4.37 -2.43 11.10
C VAL A 118 5.80 -1.91 11.24
N LEU A 119 6.00 -0.81 11.98
CA LEU A 119 7.29 -0.14 12.06
C LEU A 119 8.38 -1.02 12.69
N GLU A 120 8.02 -1.84 13.69
CA GLU A 120 8.95 -2.76 14.35
C GLU A 120 9.49 -3.82 13.38
N VAL A 121 8.68 -4.28 12.41
CA VAL A 121 9.13 -5.17 11.34
C VAL A 121 10.20 -4.49 10.47
N PHE A 122 9.95 -3.24 10.06
CA PHE A 122 10.93 -2.47 9.28
C PHE A 122 12.18 -2.10 10.09
N ALA A 123 12.05 -1.88 11.39
CA ALA A 123 13.18 -1.62 12.28
C ALA A 123 14.11 -2.84 12.36
N ALA A 124 13.57 -4.04 12.53
CA ALA A 124 14.35 -5.28 12.51
C ALA A 124 15.06 -5.54 11.18
N MET A 125 14.55 -4.99 10.09
CA MET A 125 15.17 -5.06 8.76
C MET A 125 16.16 -3.93 8.46
N GLY A 126 16.42 -3.02 9.42
CA GLY A 126 17.31 -1.87 9.23
C GLY A 126 16.71 -0.74 8.38
N LEU A 127 15.39 -0.71 8.20
CA LEU A 127 14.67 0.25 7.34
C LEU A 127 13.87 1.30 8.12
N ARG A 128 14.06 1.42 9.44
CA ARG A 128 13.27 2.29 10.33
C ARG A 128 13.08 3.71 9.81
N VAL A 129 14.17 4.43 9.53
CA VAL A 129 14.12 5.85 9.11
C VAL A 129 13.34 6.04 7.81
N ARG A 130 13.49 5.10 6.87
CA ARG A 130 12.77 5.12 5.59
C ARG A 130 11.28 4.85 5.81
N ALA A 131 10.95 3.91 6.70
CA ALA A 131 9.58 3.59 7.07
C ALA A 131 8.89 4.75 7.82
N GLU A 132 9.56 5.40 8.77
CA GLU A 132 9.07 6.58 9.49
C GLU A 132 8.75 7.74 8.53
N THR A 133 9.65 8.02 7.59
CA THR A 133 9.42 9.02 6.53
C THR A 133 8.21 8.66 5.67
N TYR A 134 8.10 7.39 5.25
CA TYR A 134 7.02 6.95 4.37
C TYR A 134 5.66 6.98 5.08
N VAL A 135 5.57 6.51 6.32
CA VAL A 135 4.29 6.53 7.06
C VAL A 135 3.82 7.94 7.38
N ALA A 136 4.75 8.87 7.66
CA ALA A 136 4.40 10.28 7.80
C ALA A 136 3.78 10.84 6.52
N SER A 137 4.32 10.47 5.34
CA SER A 137 3.72 10.82 4.05
C SER A 137 2.35 10.15 3.84
N VAL A 138 2.20 8.85 4.13
CA VAL A 138 0.91 8.15 4.00
C VAL A 138 -0.17 8.82 4.86
N ARG A 139 0.18 9.18 6.10
CA ARG A 139 -0.70 9.89 7.02
C ARG A 139 -1.16 11.24 6.45
N GLU A 140 -0.25 12.04 5.90
CA GLU A 140 -0.58 13.31 5.25
C GLU A 140 -1.54 13.09 4.06
N ARG A 141 -1.25 12.07 3.24
CA ARG A 141 -2.07 11.69 2.07
C ARG A 141 -3.48 11.27 2.47
N PHE A 142 -3.62 10.52 3.57
CA PHE A 142 -4.93 10.12 4.10
C PHE A 142 -5.74 11.30 4.66
N LEU A 143 -5.07 12.35 5.11
CA LEU A 143 -5.68 13.60 5.58
C LEU A 143 -5.96 14.60 4.45
N ASN A 144 -5.78 14.22 3.18
CA ASN A 144 -6.02 15.12 2.06
C ASN A 144 -7.53 15.43 1.91
N PRO A 145 -7.96 16.70 2.07
CA PRO A 145 -9.38 17.06 2.03
C PRO A 145 -9.99 17.11 0.63
N TYR A 146 -9.18 16.99 -0.42
CA TYR A 146 -9.64 17.14 -1.80
C TYR A 146 -9.94 15.82 -2.50
N LEU A 147 -9.67 14.67 -1.87
CA LEU A 147 -9.81 13.38 -2.53
C LEU A 147 -11.22 12.79 -2.44
N HIS A 148 -12.07 13.16 -1.47
CA HIS A 148 -13.37 12.48 -1.25
C HIS A 148 -13.26 10.93 -1.31
N HIS A 149 -12.14 10.38 -0.84
CA HIS A 149 -11.79 8.97 -1.01
C HIS A 149 -12.65 8.11 -0.08
N ARG A 150 -13.74 7.55 -0.59
CA ARG A 150 -14.71 6.78 0.21
C ARG A 150 -14.14 5.44 0.65
N ILE A 151 -14.39 5.08 1.91
CA ILE A 151 -13.96 3.78 2.46
C ILE A 151 -14.72 2.62 1.79
N ALA A 152 -15.97 2.84 1.37
CA ALA A 152 -16.75 1.86 0.62
C ALA A 152 -16.04 1.40 -0.67
N ASP A 153 -15.43 2.33 -1.42
CA ASP A 153 -14.70 2.04 -2.66
C ASP A 153 -13.44 1.19 -2.35
N ILE A 154 -12.83 1.42 -1.18
CA ILE A 154 -11.69 0.65 -0.68
C ILE A 154 -12.10 -0.74 -0.19
N ALA A 155 -13.31 -0.91 0.35
CA ALA A 155 -13.82 -2.15 0.93
C ALA A 155 -14.20 -3.21 -0.13
N HIS A 156 -14.25 -2.88 -1.43
CA HIS A 156 -14.47 -3.89 -2.47
C HIS A 156 -13.42 -5.01 -2.42
N HIS A 157 -13.85 -6.27 -2.54
CA HIS A 157 -12.99 -7.46 -2.42
C HIS A 157 -12.19 -7.50 -1.10
N HIS A 158 -12.82 -7.09 0.01
CA HIS A 158 -12.15 -6.89 1.30
C HIS A 158 -11.36 -8.10 1.81
N VAL A 159 -11.97 -9.29 1.84
CA VAL A 159 -11.32 -10.51 2.37
C VAL A 159 -10.03 -10.84 1.60
N GLU A 160 -10.06 -10.69 0.27
CA GLU A 160 -8.88 -10.89 -0.57
C GLU A 160 -7.79 -9.84 -0.26
N LYS A 161 -8.18 -8.58 -0.05
CA LYS A 161 -7.26 -7.50 0.35
C LYS A 161 -6.65 -7.77 1.73
N VAL A 162 -7.45 -8.22 2.71
CA VAL A 162 -6.97 -8.65 4.04
C VAL A 162 -5.90 -9.73 3.89
N GLN A 163 -6.20 -10.80 3.13
CA GLN A 163 -5.25 -11.88 2.90
C GLN A 163 -3.96 -11.37 2.22
N ARG A 164 -4.07 -10.63 1.11
CA ARG A 164 -2.91 -10.21 0.31
C ARG A 164 -2.06 -9.13 0.99
N ARG A 165 -2.62 -8.33 1.89
CA ARG A 165 -1.94 -7.16 2.48
C ARG A 165 -1.47 -7.41 3.91
N ILE A 166 -2.19 -8.23 4.69
CA ILE A 166 -1.85 -8.47 6.10
C ILE A 166 -1.03 -9.75 6.28
N VAL A 167 -1.40 -10.87 5.63
CA VAL A 167 -0.69 -12.15 5.79
C VAL A 167 0.81 -12.05 5.47
N PRO A 168 1.25 -11.34 4.39
CA PRO A 168 2.69 -11.22 4.13
C PRO A 168 3.44 -10.50 5.24
N LEU A 169 2.84 -9.48 5.88
CA LEU A 169 3.46 -8.79 7.01
C LEU A 169 3.58 -9.72 8.22
N ILE A 170 2.53 -10.48 8.52
CA ILE A 170 2.54 -11.45 9.63
C ILE A 170 3.62 -12.52 9.42
N ARG A 171 3.74 -13.06 8.19
CA ARG A 171 4.79 -14.03 7.87
C ARG A 171 6.18 -13.43 7.99
N LEU A 172 6.36 -12.19 7.55
CA LEU A 172 7.62 -11.48 7.67
C LEU A 172 7.99 -11.25 9.14
N ALA A 173 7.04 -10.78 9.95
CA ALA A 173 7.22 -10.61 11.39
C ALA A 173 7.56 -11.93 12.09
N ASP A 174 6.86 -13.02 11.75
CA ASP A 174 7.14 -14.36 12.28
C ASP A 174 8.57 -14.82 11.93
N SER A 175 9.04 -14.54 10.70
CA SER A 175 10.40 -14.87 10.27
C SER A 175 11.50 -14.06 10.97
N LEU A 176 11.12 -12.94 11.58
CA LEU A 176 11.99 -12.04 12.35
C LEU A 176 11.82 -12.21 13.87
N GLU A 177 11.09 -13.26 14.30
CA GLU A 177 10.80 -13.55 15.71
C GLU A 177 10.00 -12.45 16.44
N LEU A 178 9.24 -11.63 15.69
CA LEU A 178 8.42 -10.52 16.19
C LEU A 178 6.95 -10.88 16.43
N ARG A 179 6.60 -12.16 16.58
CA ARG A 179 5.21 -12.66 16.60
C ARG A 179 4.27 -11.93 17.58
N GLY A 180 4.81 -11.46 18.71
CA GLY A 180 4.07 -10.76 19.77
C GLY A 180 3.73 -9.29 19.46
N PHE A 181 4.27 -8.72 18.38
CA PHE A 181 4.12 -7.30 18.06
C PHE A 181 2.94 -7.00 17.12
N GLN A 182 2.18 -8.00 16.63
CA GLN A 182 1.07 -7.77 15.69
C GLN A 182 -0.33 -8.18 16.21
N PRO A 183 -0.75 -7.78 17.43
CA PRO A 183 -2.03 -8.23 17.98
C PRO A 183 -3.24 -7.74 17.16
N ARG A 184 -3.27 -6.49 16.69
CA ARG A 184 -4.44 -5.94 15.96
C ARG A 184 -4.56 -6.58 14.60
N LEU A 185 -3.45 -6.73 13.88
CA LEU A 185 -3.44 -7.36 12.56
C LEU A 185 -3.81 -8.84 12.61
N ARG A 186 -3.35 -9.57 13.64
CA ARG A 186 -3.79 -10.97 13.86
C ARG A 186 -5.26 -11.05 14.20
N ASN A 187 -5.79 -10.12 15.00
CA ASN A 187 -7.23 -10.04 15.26
C ASN A 187 -8.03 -9.77 13.99
N THR A 188 -7.57 -8.88 13.11
CA THR A 188 -8.17 -8.68 11.78
C THR A 188 -8.17 -9.98 10.98
N LEU A 189 -7.05 -10.72 10.91
CA LEU A 189 -7.01 -12.02 10.23
C LEU A 189 -8.00 -13.02 10.83
N ALA A 190 -8.10 -13.10 12.16
CA ALA A 190 -9.01 -14.00 12.86
C ALA A 190 -10.48 -13.70 12.53
N ARG A 191 -10.88 -12.43 12.46
CA ARG A 191 -12.24 -12.01 12.05
C ARG A 191 -12.63 -12.52 10.66
N HIS A 192 -11.65 -12.72 9.77
CA HIS A 192 -11.86 -13.20 8.40
C HIS A 192 -11.54 -14.68 8.21
N GLY A 193 -11.24 -15.44 9.28
CA GLY A 193 -10.89 -16.87 9.18
C GLY A 193 -9.53 -17.12 8.50
N LEU A 194 -8.60 -16.18 8.63
CA LEU A 194 -7.27 -16.20 7.98
C LEU A 194 -6.10 -16.29 8.99
N ALA A 195 -6.40 -16.59 10.26
CA ALA A 195 -5.42 -16.68 11.35
C ALA A 195 -4.64 -18.00 11.37
#